data_AF-A0A1V3G5Q4-F1
#
_entry.id   AF-A0A1V3G5Q4-F1
#
_cell.length_a   1.000
_cell.length_b   1.000
_cell.length_c   1.000
_cell.angle_alpha   90.00
_cell.angle_beta   90.00
_cell.angle_gamma   90.00
#
_symmetry.space_group_name_H-M   'P 1'
#
loop_
_entity.id
_entity.type
_entity.pdbx_description
1 polymer ?
#
loop_
_entity_poly.entity_id
_entity_poly.type
_entity_poly.pdbx_seq_one_letter_code
_entity_poly.pdbx_strand_id
1 'polypeptide(L)'
;MSVQFLFEVESVQRGEQPDEKLVLVSTELLYKSSGETIFTGIIPVRVNEHGVFVSIQAISSAFTSKYLRTETLFRLKRYIKRMKDYLDFD
;
A
#
# COMPACT_ATOMS: atom_id res chain seq x y z
N MET A 1 14.62 16.15 -2.64
CA MET A 1 14.02 15.95 -1.30
C MET A 1 13.87 14.45 -1.06
N SER A 2 14.34 13.93 0.06
CA SER A 2 14.21 12.50 0.38
C SER A 2 12.91 12.27 1.15
N VAL A 3 12.10 11.33 0.67
CA VAL A 3 10.81 10.95 1.27
C VAL A 3 10.96 9.59 1.95
N GLN A 4 10.30 9.41 3.09
CA GLN A 4 10.20 8.14 3.78
C GLN A 4 8.78 7.59 3.62
N PHE A 5 8.68 6.27 3.41
CA PHE A 5 7.43 5.54 3.28
C PHE A 5 7.32 4.59 4.46
N LEU A 6 6.23 4.70 5.20
CA LEU A 6 5.86 3.81 6.27
C LEU A 6 4.60 3.07 5.83
N PHE A 7 4.61 1.74 5.96
CA PHE A 7 3.49 0.89 5.60
C PHE A 7 3.21 -0.05 6.77
N GLU A 8 1.95 -0.22 7.09
CA GLU A 8 1.49 -1.13 8.13
C GLU A 8 0.22 -1.83 7.65
N VAL A 9 0.17 -3.16 7.80
CA VAL A 9 -1.05 -3.91 7.48
C VAL A 9 -2.01 -3.73 8.64
N GLU A 10 -3.15 -3.11 8.37
CA GLU A 10 -4.16 -2.80 9.39
C GLU A 10 -5.18 -3.92 9.53
N SER A 11 -5.59 -4.52 8.41
CA SER A 11 -6.44 -5.71 8.41
C SER A 11 -6.36 -6.46 7.07
N VAL A 12 -6.69 -7.76 7.13
CA VAL A 12 -6.83 -8.61 5.94
C VAL A 12 -8.26 -9.11 5.87
N GLN A 13 -8.95 -8.76 4.79
CA GLN A 13 -10.35 -9.11 4.55
C GLN A 13 -10.46 -10.06 3.35
N ARG A 14 -11.59 -10.75 3.24
CA ARG A 14 -11.92 -11.51 2.03
C ARG A 14 -12.16 -10.53 0.87
N GLY A 15 -11.56 -10.82 -0.28
CA GLY A 15 -11.79 -10.08 -1.51
C GLY A 15 -13.14 -10.43 -2.14
N GLU A 16 -13.38 -9.90 -3.33
CA GLU A 16 -14.62 -10.18 -4.08
C GLU A 16 -14.63 -11.62 -4.61
N GLN A 17 -13.44 -12.17 -4.88
CA GLN A 17 -13.27 -13.54 -5.35
C GLN A 17 -12.85 -14.47 -4.19
N PRO A 18 -13.20 -15.78 -4.27
CA PRO A 18 -12.91 -16.74 -3.20
C PRO A 18 -11.42 -16.81 -2.79
N ASP A 19 -10.52 -16.67 -3.76
CA ASP A 19 -9.06 -16.78 -3.57
C ASP A 19 -8.37 -15.41 -3.46
N GLU A 20 -9.15 -14.34 -3.33
CA GLU A 20 -8.66 -12.98 -3.20
C GLU A 20 -8.69 -12.53 -1.74
N LYS A 21 -7.59 -11.92 -1.30
CA LYS A 21 -7.46 -11.23 -0.03
C LYS A 21 -7.38 -9.73 -0.29
N LEU A 22 -8.22 -8.95 0.38
CA LEU A 22 -8.16 -7.50 0.40
C LEU A 22 -7.39 -7.05 1.64
N VAL A 23 -6.19 -6.52 1.42
CA VAL A 23 -5.29 -6.06 2.48
C VAL A 23 -5.41 -4.55 2.60
N LEU A 24 -5.82 -4.07 3.77
CA LEU A 24 -5.86 -2.64 4.06
C LEU A 24 -4.52 -2.22 4.64
N VAL A 25 -3.83 -1.33 3.93
CA VAL A 25 -2.47 -0.91 4.30
C VAL A 25 -2.47 0.56 4.69
N SER A 26 -2.30 0.82 5.99
CA SER A 26 -2.01 2.15 6.49
C SER A 26 -0.68 2.61 5.88
N THR A 27 -0.72 3.77 5.25
CA THR A 27 0.38 4.34 4.49
C THR A 27 0.63 5.76 4.97
N GLU A 28 1.85 6.01 5.42
CA GLU A 28 2.31 7.32 5.81
C GLU A 28 3.56 7.72 5.01
N LEU A 29 3.56 8.93 4.46
CA LEU A 29 4.70 9.52 3.77
C LEU A 29 5.17 10.77 4.50
N LEU A 30 6.47 10.83 4.77
CA LEU A 30 7.09 11.90 5.55
C LEU A 30 8.27 12.51 4.77
N TYR A 31 8.46 13.82 4.89
CA TYR A 31 9.71 14.46 4.49
C TYR A 31 10.82 14.10 5.48
N LYS A 32 11.90 13.45 5.03
CA LYS A 32 12.98 13.02 5.94
C LYS A 32 13.69 14.17 6.66
N SER A 33 13.70 15.35 6.04
CA SER A 33 14.41 16.52 6.56
C SER A 33 13.64 17.23 7.68
N SER A 34 12.31 17.24 7.61
CA SER A 34 11.47 17.98 8.56
C SER A 34 10.63 17.07 9.46
N GLY A 35 10.45 15.80 9.10
CA GLY A 35 9.48 14.90 9.74
C GLY A 35 8.03 15.24 9.39
N GLU A 36 7.79 16.24 8.53
CA GLU A 36 6.45 16.67 8.17
C GLU A 36 5.74 15.62 7.30
N THR A 37 4.49 15.33 7.67
CA THR A 37 3.64 14.36 6.99
C THR A 37 3.09 14.92 5.69
N ILE A 38 3.45 14.26 4.59
CA ILE A 38 2.97 14.54 3.24
C ILE A 38 1.59 13.93 3.03
N PHE A 39 1.40 12.71 3.55
CA PHE A 39 0.18 11.94 3.38
C PHE A 39 0.07 10.89 4.49
N THR A 40 -1.14 10.70 4.98
CA THR A 40 -1.53 9.56 5.80
C THR A 40 -2.88 9.05 5.31
N GLY A 41 -3.00 7.75 5.12
CA GLY A 41 -4.26 7.13 4.73
C GLY A 41 -4.12 5.65 4.42
N ILE A 42 -5.24 5.01 4.09
CA ILE A 42 -5.28 3.58 3.81
C ILE A 42 -5.27 3.36 2.30
N ILE A 43 -4.37 2.49 1.84
CA ILE A 43 -4.31 2.06 0.44
C ILE A 43 -4.68 0.58 0.38
N PRO A 44 -5.81 0.21 -0.27
CA PRO A 44 -6.19 -1.17 -0.42
C PRO A 44 -5.29 -1.88 -1.44
N VAL A 45 -4.90 -3.11 -1.10
CA VAL A 45 -4.07 -3.99 -1.94
C VAL A 45 -4.75 -5.34 -2.05
N ARG A 46 -5.00 -5.78 -3.28
CA ARG A 46 -5.58 -7.10 -3.56
C ARG A 46 -4.47 -8.11 -3.76
N VAL A 47 -4.58 -9.26 -3.12
CA VAL A 47 -3.59 -10.34 -3.17
C VAL A 47 -4.31 -11.62 -3.54
N ASN A 48 -3.80 -12.32 -4.53
CA ASN A 48 -4.28 -13.65 -4.91
C ASN A 48 -3.10 -14.54 -5.32
N GLU A 49 -3.39 -15.73 -5.84
CA GLU A 49 -2.37 -16.67 -6.32
C GLU A 49 -1.46 -16.05 -7.39
N HIS A 50 -2.04 -15.28 -8.32
CA HIS A 50 -1.35 -14.65 -9.44
C HIS A 50 -0.46 -13.47 -9.05
N GLY A 51 -0.74 -12.78 -7.94
CA GLY A 51 0.14 -11.71 -7.48
C GLY A 51 -0.47 -10.72 -6.50
N VAL A 52 0.12 -9.53 -6.50
CA VAL A 52 -0.21 -8.40 -5.63
C VAL A 52 -0.57 -7.20 -6.51
N PHE A 53 -1.76 -6.67 -6.28
CA PHE A 53 -2.42 -5.64 -7.08
C PHE A 53 -2.81 -4.46 -6.19
N VAL A 54 -1.98 -3.42 -6.20
CA VAL A 54 -2.22 -2.18 -5.45
C VAL A 54 -3.29 -1.34 -6.16
N SER A 55 -4.20 -0.72 -5.41
CA SER A 55 -5.23 0.16 -5.99
C SER A 55 -4.64 1.41 -6.64
N ILE A 56 -4.64 1.44 -7.98
CA ILE A 56 -4.19 2.59 -8.77
C ILE A 56 -5.08 3.81 -8.52
N GLN A 57 -6.38 3.59 -8.33
CA GLN A 57 -7.34 4.66 -8.06
C GLN A 57 -7.02 5.33 -6.72
N ALA A 58 -6.83 4.55 -5.65
CA ALA A 58 -6.48 5.08 -4.34
C ALA A 58 -5.16 5.89 -4.38
N ILE A 59 -4.12 5.36 -5.06
CA ILE A 59 -2.85 6.07 -5.23
C ILE A 59 -3.01 7.37 -6.03
N SER A 60 -3.82 7.34 -7.08
CA SER A 60 -4.02 8.50 -7.96
C SER A 60 -4.80 9.61 -7.25
N SER A 61 -5.73 9.25 -6.36
CA SER A 61 -6.45 10.18 -5.49
C SER A 61 -5.57 10.72 -4.36
N ALA A 62 -4.67 9.90 -3.81
CA ALA A 62 -3.79 10.29 -2.70
C ALA A 62 -2.66 11.26 -3.12
N PHE A 63 -2.11 11.10 -4.32
CA PHE A 63 -0.96 11.87 -4.77
C PHE A 63 -1.24 12.58 -6.09
N THR A 64 -0.86 13.84 -6.21
CA THR A 64 -0.87 14.57 -7.50
C THR A 64 0.43 14.34 -8.29
N SER A 65 1.55 14.19 -7.60
CA SER A 65 2.86 13.96 -8.20
C SER A 65 2.98 12.57 -8.83
N LYS A 66 3.28 12.52 -10.13
CA LYS A 66 3.56 11.26 -10.86
C LYS A 66 4.67 10.45 -10.20
N TYR A 67 5.71 11.12 -9.71
CA TYR A 67 6.82 10.46 -9.01
C TYR A 67 6.33 9.73 -7.76
N LEU A 68 5.58 10.40 -6.90
CA LEU A 68 5.04 9.80 -5.68
C LEU A 68 4.08 8.65 -6.00
N ARG A 69 3.22 8.78 -7.02
CA ARG A 69 2.33 7.69 -7.45
C ARG A 69 3.11 6.43 -7.81
N THR A 70 4.11 6.58 -8.68
CA THR A 70 4.93 5.46 -9.16
C THR A 70 5.71 4.83 -8.01
N GLU A 71 6.35 5.65 -7.17
CA GLU A 71 7.17 5.17 -6.07
C GLU A 71 6.34 4.46 -4.99
N THR A 72 5.19 5.03 -4.59
CA THR A 72 4.25 4.38 -3.65
C THR A 72 3.80 3.04 -4.19
N LEU A 73 3.41 2.96 -5.47
CA LEU A 73 2.93 1.73 -6.10
C LEU A 73 3.99 0.63 -6.05
N PHE A 74 5.23 0.93 -6.43
CA PHE A 74 6.32 -0.05 -6.42
C PHE A 74 6.69 -0.51 -5.00
N ARG A 75 6.83 0.43 -4.06
CA ARG A 75 7.24 0.12 -2.70
C ARG A 75 6.17 -0.67 -1.95
N LEU A 76 4.91 -0.26 -2.06
CA LEU A 76 3.79 -0.95 -1.42
C LEU A 76 3.60 -2.35 -1.99
N LYS A 77 3.67 -2.52 -3.32
CA LYS A 77 3.63 -3.84 -3.96
C LYS A 77 4.75 -4.74 -3.45
N ARG A 78 5.97 -4.22 -3.31
CA ARG A 78 7.13 -4.98 -2.81
C ARG A 78 6.98 -5.35 -1.33
N TYR A 79 6.44 -4.44 -0.52
CA TYR A 79 6.16 -4.66 0.89
C TYR A 79 5.19 -5.82 1.07
N ILE A 80 4.00 -5.74 0.46
CA ILE A 80 2.97 -6.78 0.56
C ILE A 80 3.42 -8.10 -0.07
N LYS A 81 4.16 -8.07 -1.18
CA LYS A 81 4.70 -9.30 -1.79
C LYS A 81 5.59 -10.10 -0.83
N ARG A 82 6.32 -9.44 0.08
CA ARG A 82 7.16 -10.12 1.09
C ARG A 82 6.33 -10.73 2.22
N MET A 83 5.15 -10.19 2.48
CA MET A 83 4.26 -10.65 3.53
C MET A 83 3.24 -11.67 3.04
N LYS A 84 3.13 -11.90 1.72
CA LYS A 84 2.06 -12.69 1.08
C LYS A 84 1.71 -13.99 1.82
N ASP A 85 2.72 -14.73 2.26
CA ASP A 85 2.55 -16.05 2.89
C ASP A 85 2.10 -15.98 4.36
N TYR A 86 2.11 -14.78 4.95
CA TYR A 86 1.74 -14.49 6.34
C TYR A 86 0.46 -13.64 6.44
N LEU A 87 -0.15 -13.28 5.31
CA LEU A 87 -1.38 -12.49 5.27
C LEU A 87 -2.56 -13.42 5.48
N ASP A 88 -2.83 -13.79 6.72
CA ASP A 88 -4.02 -14.54 7.09
C ASP A 88 -5.17 -13.61 7.49
N PHE A 89 -6.40 -14.13 7.45
CA PHE A 89 -7.55 -13.39 7.92
C PHE A 89 -7.45 -13.26 9.44
N ASP A 90 -7.67 -12.05 9.95
CA ASP A 90 -7.92 -11.84 11.38
C ASP A 90 -9.23 -12.51 11.83
#